data_AF-A0A914Y995-F1
#
_entry.id   AF-A0A914Y995-F1
#
_cell.length_a   1.000
_cell.length_b   1.000
_cell.length_c   1.000
_cell.angle_alpha   90.00
_cell.angle_beta   90.00
_cell.angle_gamma   90.00
#
_symmetry.space_group_name_H-M   'P 1'
#
loop_
_entity.id
_entity.type
_entity.pdbx_description
1 polymer ?
#
loop_
_entity_poly.entity_id
_entity_poly.type
_entity_poly.pdbx_seq_one_letter_code
_entity_poly.pdbx_strand_id
1 'polypeptide(L)' 'MDEAIIALEKERDFYFSKLRSIEVMCQDNDATGQLPTQKVLNILYETEDGFAVPPEDEATNGGANGVESAT' A
#
# COMPACT_ATOMS: atom_id res chain seq x y z
N MET A 1 -8.33 12.82 28.75
CA MET A 1 -7.03 13.00 28.07
C MET A 1 -7.00 12.27 26.72
N ASP A 2 -8.03 11.48 26.37
CA ASP A 2 -7.96 10.54 25.24
C ASP A 2 -8.59 11.04 23.93
N GLU A 3 -9.40 12.10 23.94
CA GLU A 3 -10.10 12.57 22.72
C GLU A 3 -9.15 13.11 21.65
N ALA A 4 -8.07 13.78 22.04
CA ALA A 4 -7.06 14.28 21.09
C ALA A 4 -6.28 13.13 20.43
N ILE A 5 -5.98 12.07 21.18
CA ILE A 5 -5.30 10.87 20.65
C ILE A 5 -6.23 10.16 19.66
N ILE A 6 -7.50 9.97 20.03
CA ILE A 6 -8.51 9.34 19.16
C ILE A 6 -8.69 10.14 17.86
N ALA A 7 -8.67 11.48 17.93
CA ALA A 7 -8.75 12.31 16.74
C ALA A 7 -7.53 12.09 15.81
N LEU A 8 -6.33 12.06 16.37
CA LEU A 8 -5.09 11.80 15.62
C LEU A 8 -5.06 10.39 15.02
N GLU A 9 -5.54 9.37 15.74
CA GLU A 9 -5.66 8.00 15.21
C GLU A 9 -6.61 7.93 14.01
N LYS A 10 -7.75 8.63 14.08
CA LYS A 10 -8.69 8.72 12.96
C LYS A 10 -8.09 9.43 11.75
N GLU A 11 -7.34 10.50 11.97
CA GLU A 11 -6.63 11.21 10.90
C GLU A 11 -5.56 10.32 10.26
N ARG A 12 -4.74 9.64 11.07
CA ARG A 12 -3.75 8.67 10.60
C ARG A 12 -4.40 7.59 9.73
N ASP A 13 -5.48 6.98 10.21
CA ASP A 13 -6.16 5.90 9.48
C ASP A 13 -6.80 6.40 8.18
N PHE A 14 -7.35 7.62 8.20
CA PHE A 14 -7.90 8.27 7.01
C PHE A 14 -6.84 8.51 5.92
N TYR A 15 -5.67 9.03 6.30
CA TYR A 15 -4.57 9.23 5.35
C TYR A 15 -4.01 7.91 4.86
N PHE A 16 -3.81 6.93 5.74
CA PHE A 16 -3.32 5.60 5.36
C PHE A 16 -4.26 4.89 4.38
N SER A 17 -5.58 4.92 4.62
CA SER A 17 -6.58 4.34 3.73
C SER A 17 -6.54 4.96 2.31
N LYS A 18 -6.29 6.27 2.21
CA LYS A 18 -6.10 6.94 0.91
C LYS A 18 -4.83 6.48 0.20
N LEU A 19 -3.71 6.40 0.92
CA LEU A 19 -2.43 5.94 0.36
C LEU A 19 -2.56 4.51 -0.17
N ARG A 20 -3.19 3.61 0.59
CA ARG A 20 -3.44 2.23 0.16
C ARG A 20 -4.35 2.15 -1.07
N SER A 21 -5.38 3.00 -1.13
CA SER A 21 -6.28 3.06 -2.30
C SER A 21 -5.54 3.53 -3.55
N ILE A 22 -4.63 4.50 -3.41
CA ILE A 22 -3.77 4.98 -4.51
C ILE A 22 -2.80 3.89 -4.97
N GLU A 23 -2.22 3.13 -4.03
CA GLU A 23 -1.34 2.01 -4.33
C GLU A 23 -2.03 0.92 -5.15
N VAL A 24 -3.26 0.55 -4.77
CA VAL A 24 -4.08 -0.41 -5.54
C VAL A 24 -4.39 0.12 -6.93
N MET A 25 -4.80 1.39 -7.05
CA MET A 25 -5.02 2.02 -8.36
C MET A 25 -3.76 1.98 -9.22
N CYS A 26 -2.58 2.17 -8.61
CA CYS A 26 -1.31 2.08 -9.30
C CYS A 26 -1.05 0.67 -9.82
N GLN A 27 -1.18 -0.34 -8.97
CA GLN A 27 -0.99 -1.76 -9.32
C GLN A 27 -1.96 -2.24 -10.41
N ASP A 28 -3.22 -1.78 -10.39
CA ASP A 28 -4.22 -2.11 -11.40
C ASP A 28 -3.93 -1.43 -12.76
N ASN A 29 -3.27 -0.27 -12.77
CA ASN A 29 -3.00 0.53 -13.98
C ASN A 29 -1.62 0.30 -14.61
N ASP A 30 -0.71 -0.44 -13.97
CA ASP A 30 0.59 -0.77 -14.57
C ASP A 30 0.45 -1.50 -15.92
N ALA A 31 -0.68 -2.16 -16.16
CA ALA A 31 -0.97 -2.82 -17.44
C ALA A 31 -1.34 -1.85 -18.58
N THR A 32 -1.81 -0.62 -18.29
CA THR A 32 -2.34 0.31 -19.30
C THR A 32 -1.37 1.44 -19.66
N GLY A 33 -0.42 1.76 -18.79
CA GLY A 33 0.61 2.79 -19.02
C GLY A 33 0.08 4.24 -19.12
N GLN A 34 -1.17 4.48 -18.71
CA GLN A 34 -1.83 5.80 -18.85
C GLN A 34 -1.44 6.79 -17.73
N LEU A 35 -0.92 6.29 -16.61
CA LEU A 35 -0.52 7.08 -15.45
C LEU A 35 0.97 6.88 -15.16
N PRO A 36 1.66 7.87 -14.56
CA PRO A 36 3.05 7.74 -14.14
C PRO A 36 3.15 6.93 -12.83
N THR A 37 2.63 5.69 -12.85
CA THR A 37 2.48 4.81 -11.70
C THR A 37 3.77 4.67 -10.89
N GLN A 38 4.90 4.45 -11.56
CA GLN A 38 6.20 4.31 -10.90
C GLN A 38 6.59 5.54 -10.06
N LYS A 39 6.27 6.75 -10.51
CA LYS A 39 6.58 7.98 -9.74
C LYS A 39 5.74 8.06 -8.47
N VAL A 40 4.50 7.59 -8.52
CA VAL A 40 3.60 7.56 -7.37
C VAL A 40 4.05 6.49 -6.38
N LEU A 41 4.37 5.29 -6.85
CA LEU A 41 4.91 4.21 -6.00
C LEU A 41 6.21 4.63 -5.29
N ASN A 42 7.09 5.35 -5.97
CA ASN A 42 8.32 5.86 -5.35
C ASN A 42 8.03 6.79 -4.16
N ILE A 43 6.97 7.62 -4.24
CA ILE A 43 6.54 8.48 -3.13
C ILE A 43 5.90 7.63 -2.02
N LEU A 44 5.07 6.65 -2.37
CA LEU A 44 4.38 5.79 -1.39
C LEU A 44 5.36 4.92 -0.57
N TYR A 45 6.49 4.53 -1.17
CA TYR A 45 7.52 3.72 -0.54
C TYR A 45 8.73 4.53 -0.05
N GLU A 46 8.69 5.86 -0.14
CA GLU A 46 9.72 6.71 0.43
C GLU A 46 9.74 6.52 1.96
N THR A 47 10.94 6.39 2.52
CA THR A 47 11.13 6.24 3.97
C THR A 47 11.85 7.47 4.50
N GLU A 48 11.26 8.14 5.50
CA GLU A 48 11.98 9.10 6.34
C GLU A 48 12.59 8.37 7.55
N ASP A 49 13.71 8.89 8.07
CA ASP A 49 14.32 8.43 9.32
C ASP A 49 13.27 8.52 10.46
N GLY A 50 12.74 7.37 10.87
CA GLY A 50 11.67 7.26 11.87
C GLY A 50 10.34 6.66 11.37
N PHE A 51 10.18 6.44 10.05
CA PHE A 51 9.02 5.78 9.43
C PHE A 51 9.37 4.53 8.62
N ALA A 52 10.63 4.08 8.66
CA ALA A 52 11.07 2.87 7.98
C ALA A 52 10.21 1.68 8.40
N VAL A 53 9.56 1.05 7.42
CA VAL A 53 8.89 -0.24 7.60
C VAL A 53 9.97 -1.26 8.02
N PRO A 54 9.75 -2.03 9.10
CA PRO A 54 10.66 -3.12 9.45
C PRO A 54 10.90 -4.03 8.24
N PRO A 55 12.11 -4.59 8.07
CA PRO A 55 12.43 -5.44 6.92
C PRO A 55 11.40 -6.56 6.72
N GLU A 56 11.12 -6.87 5.46
CA GLU A 56 10.07 -7.73 4.92
C GLU A 56 10.16 -9.23 5.31
N ASP A 57 10.24 -9.58 6.59
CA ASP A 57 10.20 -10.99 7.01
C ASP A 57 8.79 -11.50 7.36
N GLU A 58 7.74 -10.66 7.25
CA GLU A 58 6.36 -11.05 7.63
C GLU A 58 5.29 -10.64 6.60
N ALA A 59 5.62 -10.67 5.30
CA ALA A 59 4.62 -10.64 4.22
C ALA A 59 4.49 -12.04 3.59
N THR A 60 3.92 -12.99 4.32
CA THR A 60 3.53 -14.28 3.74
C THR A 60 2.38 -14.09 2.75
N ASN A 61 2.77 -13.95 1.48
CA ASN A 61 2.15 -14.54 0.29
C ASN A 61 0.70 -15.07 0.43
N GLY A 62 -0.26 -14.32 -0.10
CA GLY A 62 -1.63 -14.75 -0.39
C GLY A 62 -1.87 -15.06 -1.87
N GLY A 63 -0.86 -15.56 -2.59
CA GLY A 63 -0.99 -16.04 -3.96
C GLY A 63 -1.44 -17.51 -4.00
N ALA A 64 -2.73 -17.76 -4.19
CA ALA A 64 -3.25 -19.04 -4.65
C ALA A 64 -4.03 -18.82 -5.95
N ASN A 65 -3.32 -18.83 -7.08
CA ASN A 65 -3.92 -19.03 -8.40
C ASN A 65 -3.24 -20.24 -9.03
N GLY A 66 -3.76 -21.42 -8.73
CA GLY A 66 -3.47 -22.67 -9.43
C GLY A 66 -4.64 -22.97 -10.37
N VAL A 67 -4.60 -22.42 -11.58
CA VAL A 67 -5.37 -22.94 -12.71
C VAL A 67 -4.70 -24.25 -13.11
N GLU A 68 -5.33 -25.39 -12.82
CA GLU A 68 -5.00 -26.65 -13.50
C GLU A 68 -5.86 -26.73 -14.76
N SER A 69 -5.19 -26.51 -15.88
CA SER A 69 -5.66 -26.79 -17.23
C SER A 69 -5.62 -28.30 -17.49
N ALA A 70 -6.71 -28.78 -18.09
CA ALA A 70 -6.92 -30.09 -18.71
C ALA A 70 -5.69 -30.91 -19.11
N THR A 71 -5.66 -32.18 -18.71
CA THR A 71 -5.69 -33.38 -19.59
C THR A 71 -6.18 -34.57 -18.77
#